data_AF-A0A841VX31-F1
#
_entry.id   AF-A0A841VX31-F1
#
_cell.length_a   1.000
_cell.length_b   1.000
_cell.length_c   1.000
_cell.angle_alpha   90.00
_cell.angle_beta   90.00
_cell.angle_gamma   90.00
#
_symmetry.space_group_name_H-M   'P 1'
#
loop_
_entity.id
_entity.type
_entity.pdbx_description
1 polymer ?
#
loop_
_entity_poly.entity_id
_entity_poly.type
_entity_poly.pdbx_seq_one_letter_code
_entity_poly.pdbx_strand_id
1 'polypeptide(L)' 'VPNILVAFGNDKSTDAAAQRVLELMPQSQIKKSKASDWNQQLLDYGRQLRQQQQQQQQEDELSL' A
#
# COMPACT_ATOMS: atom_id res chain seq x y z
N VAL A 1 4.64 18.66 16.91
CA VAL A 1 3.90 18.80 15.64
C VAL A 1 3.24 17.46 15.33
N PRO A 2 1.94 17.40 14.99
CA PRO A 2 1.29 16.13 14.68
C PRO A 2 1.81 15.55 13.36
N ASN A 3 2.15 14.27 13.37
CA ASN A 3 2.57 13.53 12.17
C ASN A 3 1.32 13.07 11.41
N ILE A 4 0.85 13.90 10.48
CA ILE A 4 -0.32 13.61 9.66
C ILE A 4 0.15 12.96 8.36
N LEU A 5 -0.34 11.75 8.07
CA LEU A 5 -0.09 11.05 6.82
C LEU A 5 -1.41 10.83 6.08
N VAL A 6 -1.46 11.26 4.82
CA VAL A 6 -2.66 11.17 3.98
C VAL A 6 -2.40 10.20 2.83
N ALA A 7 -3.26 9.19 2.74
CA ALA A 7 -3.13 8.10 1.79
C ALA A 7 -3.98 8.37 0.54
N PHE A 8 -3.38 8.26 -0.63
CA PHE A 8 -4.05 8.41 -1.93
C PHE A 8 -3.81 7.19 -2.82
N GLY A 9 -4.73 6.93 -3.74
CA GLY A 9 -4.53 5.99 -4.84
C GLY A 9 -3.39 6.44 -5.78
N ASN A 10 -3.02 5.57 -6.71
CA ASN A 10 -1.93 5.83 -7.67
C ASN A 10 -2.44 6.31 -9.04
N ASP A 11 -3.74 6.63 -9.14
CA ASP A 11 -4.27 7.24 -10.35
C ASP A 11 -4.03 8.76 -10.37
N LYS A 12 -3.98 9.33 -11.58
CA LYS A 12 -3.80 10.77 -11.80
C LYS A 12 -4.97 11.62 -11.28
N SER A 13 -6.16 11.03 -11.11
CA SER A 13 -7.34 11.76 -10.63
C SER A 13 -7.18 12.19 -9.17
N THR A 14 -6.34 11.49 -8.40
CA THR A 14 -6.04 11.83 -6.99
C THR A 14 -4.99 12.92 -6.80
N ASP A 15 -4.26 13.33 -7.84
CA ASP A 15 -3.13 14.26 -7.70
C ASP A 15 -3.58 15.68 -7.29
N ALA A 16 -4.67 16.17 -7.88
CA ALA A 16 -5.23 17.47 -7.52
C ALA A 16 -5.65 17.52 -6.04
N ALA A 17 -6.25 16.43 -5.53
CA ALA A 17 -6.64 16.34 -4.13
C ALA A 17 -5.42 16.28 -3.20
N ALA A 18 -4.37 15.52 -3.57
CA ALA A 18 -3.13 15.45 -2.81
C ALA A 18 -2.43 16.81 -2.73
N GLN A 19 -2.37 17.53 -3.85
CA GLN A 19 -1.81 18.88 -3.90
C GLN A 19 -2.60 19.85 -3.02
N ARG A 20 -3.94 19.79 -3.08
CA ARG A 20 -4.79 20.64 -2.25
C ARG A 20 -4.62 20.37 -0.76
N VAL A 21 -4.39 19.11 -0.37
CA VAL A 21 -4.08 18.73 1.02
C VAL A 21 -2.76 19.32 1.49
N LEU A 22 -1.72 19.32 0.67
CA LEU A 22 -0.43 19.94 1.01
C LEU A 22 -0.53 21.47 1.15
N GLU A 23 -1.36 22.11 0.33
CA GLU A 23 -1.62 23.56 0.45
C GLU A 23 -2.34 23.92 1.76
N LEU A 24 -3.32 23.10 2.17
CA LEU A 24 -4.11 23.34 3.37
C LEU A 24 -3.42 22.84 4.65
N MET A 25 -2.60 21.80 4.54
CA MET A 25 -1.89 21.16 5.65
C MET A 25 -0.44 20.86 5.25
N PRO A 26 0.45 21.87 5.21
CA PRO A 26 1.83 21.72 4.77
C PRO A 26 2.67 20.76 5.62
N GLN A 27 2.27 20.53 6.88
CA GLN A 27 2.91 19.58 7.79
C GLN A 27 2.57 18.12 7.49
N SER A 28 1.60 17.86 6.60
CA SER A 28 1.19 16.51 6.25
C SER A 28 2.16 15.85 5.27
N GLN A 29 2.19 14.53 5.28
CA GLN A 29 2.92 13.72 4.32
C GLN A 29 1.94 12.97 3.42
N ILE A 30 2.19 12.97 2.12
CA ILE A 30 1.39 12.23 1.15
C ILE A 30 2.01 10.85 0.92
N LYS A 31 1.18 9.80 0.96
CA LYS A 31 1.59 8.44 0.61
C LYS A 31 0.70 7.89 -0.50
N LYS A 32 1.31 7.49 -1.61
CA LYS A 32 0.63 6.85 -2.74
C LYS A 32 0.62 5.33 -2.58
N SER A 33 -0.46 4.69 -3.01
CA SER A 33 -0.48 3.23 -3.20
C SER A 33 0.55 2.80 -4.24
N LYS A 34 1.08 1.59 -4.11
CA LYS A 34 1.88 0.92 -5.14
C LYS A 34 1.02 0.26 -6.22
N ALA A 35 -0.24 -0.04 -5.90
CA ALA A 35 -1.26 -0.52 -6.83
C ALA A 35 -2.17 0.63 -7.28
N SER A 36 -3.27 0.35 -8.00
CA SER A 36 -4.27 1.37 -8.37
C SER A 36 -4.76 2.17 -7.16
N ASP A 37 -5.04 1.46 -6.06
CA ASP A 37 -5.50 1.99 -4.79
C ASP A 37 -5.00 1.12 -3.64
N TRP A 38 -5.31 1.53 -2.41
CA TRP A 38 -4.85 0.84 -1.21
C TRP A 38 -5.56 -0.51 -0.97
N ASN A 39 -6.78 -0.67 -1.44
CA ASN A 39 -7.50 -1.94 -1.33
C ASN A 39 -6.85 -2.98 -2.24
N GLN A 40 -6.53 -2.62 -3.48
CA GLN A 40 -5.84 -3.52 -4.40
C GLN A 40 -4.47 -3.92 -3.85
N GLN A 41 -3.71 -2.97 -3.31
CA GLN A 41 -2.41 -3.28 -2.69
C GLN A 41 -2.54 -4.24 -1.50
N LEU A 42 -3.60 -4.13 -0.68
CA LEU A 42 -3.87 -5.06 0.41
C LEU A 42 -4.19 -6.46 -0.11
N LEU A 43 -5.02 -6.56 -1.15
CA LEU A 43 -5.36 -7.84 -1.77
C LEU A 43 -4.12 -8.53 -2.37
N ASP A 44 -3.27 -7.77 -3.07
CA ASP A 44 -2.03 -8.26 -3.67
C ASP A 44 -1.07 -8.77 -2.61
N TYR A 45 -0.90 -8.00 -1.52
CA TYR A 45 -0.07 -8.42 -0.38
C TYR A 45 -0.59 -9.71 0.26
N GLY A 46 -1.91 -9.83 0.46
CA GLY A 46 -2.52 -11.05 0.99
C GLY A 46 -2.30 -12.28 0.08
N ARG A 47 -2.29 -12.09 -1.24
CA ARG A 47 -1.96 -13.16 -2.19
C ARG A 47 -0.49 -13.56 -2.10
N GLN A 48 0.42 -12.60 -2.04
CA GLN A 48 1.86 -12.85 -1.88
C GLN A 48 2.16 -13.61 -0.60
N LEU A 49 1.52 -13.24 0.52
CA LEU A 49 1.72 -13.91 1.80
C LEU A 49 1.29 -15.38 1.76
N ARG A 50 0.15 -15.67 1.13
CA ARG A 50 -0.32 -17.06 0.95
C ARG A 50 0.61 -17.89 0.06
N GLN A 51 1.17 -17.29 -0.98
CA GLN A 51 2.14 -17.97 -1.85
C GLN A 51 3.43 -18.33 -1.09
N GLN A 52 3.92 -17.41 -0.24
CA GLN A 52 5.09 -17.69 0.61
C GLN A 52 4.81 -18.82 1.61
N GLN A 53 3.64 -18.83 2.25
CA GLN A 53 3.27 -19.89 3.19
C GLN A 53 3.15 -21.25 2.51
N GLN A 54 2.61 -21.31 1.29
CA GLN A 54 2.52 -22.57 0.55
C GLN A 54 3.90 -23.09 0.14
N GLN A 55 4.82 -22.20 -0.27
CA GLN A 55 6.19 -22.59 -0.60
C GLN A 55 6.94 -23.14 0.62
N GLN A 56 6.81 -22.50 1.79
CA GLN A 56 7.43 -23.00 3.02
C GLN A 56 6.89 -24.38 3.43
N GLN A 57 5.56 -24.60 3.35
CA GLN A 57 4.99 -25.92 3.65
C GLN A 57 5.46 -27.00 2.67
N GLN A 58 5.62 -26.66 1.39
CA GLN A 58 6.13 -27.60 0.39
C GLN A 58 7.62 -27.94 0.60
N GLU A 59 8.44 -26.97 1.01
CA GLU A 59 9.84 -27.22 1.37
C GLU A 59 9.97 -28.08 2.62
N ASP A 60 9.12 -27.88 3.63
CA ASP A 60 9.09 -28.73 4.84
C ASP A 60 8.61 -30.16 4.52
N GLU A 61 7.62 -30.35 3.64
CA GLU A 61 7.18 -31.70 3.23
C GLU A 61 8.20 -32.43 2.35
N LEU A 62 8.96 -31.72 1.50
CA LEU A 62 10.00 -32.31 0.63
C LEU A 62 11.33 -32.56 1.36
N SER A 63 11.50 -32.02 2.58
CA SER A 63 12.68 -32.22 3.42
C SER A 63 12.53 -33.29 4.51
N LEU A 64 11.35 -33.93 4.59
CA LEU A 64 11.04 -35.11 5.41
C LEU A 64 11.19 -36.41 4.61
#